data_AF-A0A1G7ZPM2-F1
#
_entry.id   AF-A0A1G7ZPM2-F1
#
_cell.length_a   1.000
_cell.length_b   1.000
_cell.length_c   1.000
_cell.angle_alpha   90.00
_cell.angle_beta   90.00
_cell.angle_gamma   90.00
#
_symmetry.space_group_name_H-M   'P 1'
#
loop_
_entity.id
_entity.type
_entity.pdbx_description
1 polymer ?
#
loop_
_entity_poly.entity_id
_entity_poly.type
_entity_poly.pdbx_seq_one_letter_code
_entity_poly.pdbx_strand_id
1 'polypeptide(L)'
;MNDLSTMTESSMYERPAAPDWPLNALPKRWIETLFSKMSAFYGARFADMWRGSKVDEVQKAWAVELFKLSREQLKAGSDSLTAIPKPPTLPEFVNLCKQARAEQAAHTARQIEHIEPADPKVIAENMGRIQRLTRTARFSSAHPGWAYDFLMRGKALNGQSMAVETPIHCRDAILSAVGRAYPSTQTAERAAKCAAILAQCVLEAEAA
;
A
#
# COMPACT_ATOMS: atom_id res chain seq x y z
N MET A 1 48.78 46.10 17.45
CA MET A 1 49.16 44.72 17.82
C MET A 1 48.10 44.22 18.78
N ASN A 2 47.39 43.16 18.34
CA ASN A 2 46.61 42.17 19.10
C ASN A 2 45.38 42.66 19.90
N ASP A 3 44.21 42.02 19.88
CA ASP A 3 43.77 40.76 19.28
C ASP A 3 42.24 40.77 19.08
N LEU A 4 41.80 40.30 17.91
CA LEU A 4 40.47 39.73 17.69
C LEU A 4 40.54 38.25 18.08
N SER A 5 39.62 37.77 18.92
CA SER A 5 39.03 36.40 18.94
C SER A 5 38.90 35.85 20.34
N THR A 6 37.67 35.69 20.80
CA THR A 6 37.01 34.36 20.99
C THR A 6 35.70 34.57 21.74
N MET A 7 34.68 35.09 21.05
CA MET A 7 33.31 34.74 21.43
C MET A 7 32.98 33.46 20.67
N THR A 8 33.09 32.33 21.36
CA THR A 8 32.59 31.04 20.90
C THR A 8 31.07 31.10 20.83
N GLU A 9 30.61 31.52 19.67
CA GLU A 9 29.24 31.50 19.16
C GLU A 9 28.84 30.05 18.81
N SER A 10 28.86 29.16 19.81
CA SER A 10 28.55 27.74 19.65
C SER A 10 27.49 27.32 20.66
N SER A 11 26.28 27.87 20.56
CA SER A 11 25.16 27.39 21.41
C SER A 11 23.74 27.75 20.92
N MET A 12 23.52 27.98 19.63
CA MET A 12 22.14 28.23 19.13
C MET A 12 21.67 27.31 17.99
N TYR A 13 22.52 26.39 17.53
CA TYR A 13 22.20 25.43 16.47
C TYR A 13 22.37 23.97 16.89
N GLU A 14 22.37 23.68 18.19
CA GLU A 14 22.12 22.30 18.61
C GLU A 14 20.67 21.96 18.23
N ARG A 15 20.53 21.28 17.09
CA ARG A 15 19.29 20.64 16.67
C ARG A 15 18.77 19.88 17.90
N PRO A 16 17.55 20.19 18.40
CA PRO A 16 16.99 19.44 19.51
C PRO A 16 17.09 17.96 19.15
N ALA A 17 17.68 17.17 20.05
CA ALA A 17 17.75 15.73 19.87
C ALA A 17 16.38 15.25 19.41
N ALA A 18 16.33 14.49 18.31
CA ALA A 18 15.08 13.96 17.79
C ALA A 18 14.32 13.34 18.97
N PRO A 19 12.98 13.50 19.06
CA PRO A 19 12.25 12.93 20.17
C PRO A 19 12.64 11.46 20.33
N ASP A 20 12.96 11.04 21.56
CA ASP A 20 13.41 9.68 21.89
C ASP A 20 12.44 8.58 21.41
N TRP A 21 11.25 8.99 20.96
CA TRP A 21 10.22 8.16 20.37
C TRP A 21 9.99 8.49 18.88
N PRO A 22 9.90 7.48 18.00
CA PRO A 22 9.67 7.69 16.58
C PRO A 22 8.35 8.42 16.28
N LEU A 23 8.36 9.32 15.29
CA LEU A 23 7.19 10.11 14.88
C LEU A 23 6.15 9.25 14.12
N ASN A 24 6.59 8.21 13.43
CA ASN A 24 5.77 7.26 12.66
C ASN A 24 5.41 6.02 13.50
N ALA A 25 5.05 6.24 14.76
CA ALA A 25 4.82 5.18 15.72
C ALA A 25 3.61 5.46 16.61
N LEU A 26 3.02 4.40 17.16
CA LEU A 26 1.99 4.56 18.18
C LEU A 26 2.55 5.25 19.43
N PRO A 27 1.73 6.02 20.17
CA PRO A 27 2.19 6.67 21.41
C PRO A 27 2.79 5.67 22.41
N LYS A 28 3.92 6.01 23.03
CA LYS A 28 4.63 5.16 24.00
C LYS A 28 3.72 4.53 25.06
N ARG A 29 2.86 5.35 25.68
CA ARG A 29 1.88 4.90 26.68
C ARG A 29 0.98 3.75 26.22
N TRP A 30 0.65 3.67 24.93
CA TRP A 30 -0.18 2.60 24.39
C TRP A 30 0.60 1.28 24.30
N ILE A 31 1.87 1.35 23.90
CA ILE A 31 2.76 0.19 23.88
C ILE A 31 3.05 -0.30 25.30
N GLU A 32 3.30 0.60 26.25
CA GLU A 32 3.50 0.24 27.66
C GLU A 32 2.27 -0.47 28.24
N THR A 33 1.06 0.02 27.91
CA THR A 33 -0.20 -0.62 28.34
C THR A 33 -0.33 -2.03 27.74
N LEU A 34 0.01 -2.20 26.46
CA LEU A 34 -0.01 -3.51 25.79
C LEU A 34 0.99 -4.49 26.41
N PHE A 35 2.22 -4.03 26.68
CA PHE A 35 3.26 -4.82 27.34
C PHE A 35 2.87 -5.18 28.77
N SER A 36 2.27 -4.25 29.51
CA SER A 36 1.72 -4.51 30.84
C SER A 36 0.65 -5.62 30.80
N LYS A 37 -0.27 -5.57 29.83
CA LYS A 37 -1.27 -6.63 29.62
C LYS A 37 -0.64 -7.98 29.30
N MET A 38 0.35 -8.04 28.40
CA MET A 38 1.05 -9.30 28.07
C MET A 38 1.84 -9.85 29.26
N SER A 39 2.50 -8.99 30.03
CA SER A 39 3.17 -9.39 31.28
C SER A 39 2.18 -9.97 32.29
N ALA A 40 0.98 -9.41 32.41
CA ALA A 40 -0.06 -9.94 33.31
C ALA A 40 -0.60 -11.30 32.85
N PHE A 41 -0.73 -11.52 31.53
CA PHE A 41 -1.31 -12.75 30.99
C PHE A 41 -0.32 -13.92 30.97
N TYR A 42 0.94 -13.64 30.64
CA TYR A 42 1.95 -14.69 30.39
C TYR A 42 3.03 -14.77 31.48
N GLY A 43 3.08 -13.79 32.38
CA GLY A 43 4.02 -13.77 33.50
C GLY A 43 5.49 -13.88 33.07
N ALA A 44 6.24 -14.73 33.77
CA ALA A 44 7.66 -14.94 33.54
C ALA A 44 8.00 -15.30 32.08
N ARG A 45 7.10 -16.02 31.38
CA ARG A 45 7.34 -16.43 29.98
C ARG A 45 7.50 -15.24 29.04
N PHE A 46 6.75 -14.15 29.27
CA PHE A 46 6.89 -12.93 28.48
C PHE A 46 8.16 -12.16 28.85
N ALA A 47 8.50 -12.09 30.13
CA ALA A 47 9.75 -11.47 30.58
C ALA A 47 10.99 -12.18 30.01
N ASP A 48 10.94 -13.52 29.95
CA ASP A 48 12.04 -14.34 29.45
C ASP A 48 12.32 -14.15 27.95
N MET A 49 11.30 -13.80 27.14
CA MET A 49 11.49 -13.51 25.70
C MET A 49 12.46 -12.36 25.43
N TRP A 50 12.53 -11.41 26.37
CA TRP A 50 13.31 -10.17 26.20
C TRP A 50 14.54 -10.14 27.10
N ARG A 51 14.90 -11.27 27.71
CA ARG A 51 16.11 -11.39 28.54
C ARG A 51 17.35 -11.05 27.70
N GLY A 52 18.15 -10.10 28.16
CA GLY A 52 19.35 -9.62 27.45
C GLY A 52 19.08 -8.69 26.26
N SER A 53 17.82 -8.33 26.00
CA SER A 53 17.45 -7.37 24.95
C SER A 53 17.27 -5.96 25.52
N LYS A 54 17.48 -4.94 24.69
CA LYS A 54 17.13 -3.56 25.02
C LYS A 54 15.62 -3.36 24.85
N VAL A 55 14.86 -3.46 25.95
CA VAL A 55 13.39 -3.42 25.94
C VAL A 55 12.84 -2.13 25.29
N ASP A 56 13.52 -0.99 25.47
CA ASP A 56 13.11 0.27 24.84
C ASP A 56 13.13 0.20 23.30
N GLU A 57 14.16 -0.44 22.72
CA GLU A 57 14.24 -0.68 21.27
C GLU A 57 13.18 -1.67 20.78
N VAL A 58 12.87 -2.69 21.59
CA VAL A 58 11.77 -3.62 21.30
C VAL A 58 10.44 -2.87 21.27
N GLN A 59 10.17 -2.02 22.27
CA GLN A 59 8.94 -1.22 22.31
C GLN A 59 8.83 -0.25 21.13
N LYS A 60 9.93 0.41 20.73
CA LYS A 60 9.97 1.26 19.53
C LYS A 60 9.64 0.47 18.27
N ALA A 61 10.22 -0.72 18.10
CA ALA A 61 9.94 -1.58 16.95
C ALA A 61 8.45 -2.01 16.90
N TRP A 62 7.89 -2.39 18.05
CA TRP A 62 6.45 -2.65 18.16
C TRP A 62 5.61 -1.43 17.80
N ALA A 63 6.00 -0.25 18.27
CA ALA A 63 5.28 0.99 18.02
C ALA A 63 5.18 1.36 16.54
N VAL A 64 6.29 1.21 15.80
CA VAL A 64 6.37 1.49 14.35
C VAL A 64 5.54 0.50 13.54
N GLU A 65 5.63 -0.80 13.85
CA GLU A 65 4.88 -1.81 13.10
C GLU A 65 3.37 -1.73 13.37
N LEU A 66 2.97 -1.50 14.63
CA LEU A 66 1.57 -1.38 15.00
C LEU A 66 0.92 -0.08 14.52
N PHE A 67 1.71 0.97 14.23
CA PHE A 67 1.21 2.21 13.64
C PHE A 67 0.58 1.99 12.25
N LYS A 68 0.98 0.93 11.54
CA LYS A 68 0.44 0.58 10.21
C LYS A 68 -0.96 -0.06 10.28
N LEU A 69 -1.47 -0.34 11.47
CA LEU A 69 -2.74 -1.05 11.68
C LEU A 69 -3.84 -0.07 12.12
N SER A 70 -5.07 -0.37 11.70
CA SER A 70 -6.26 0.37 12.15
C SER A 70 -6.57 0.10 13.62
N ARG A 71 -7.28 1.03 14.28
CA ARG A 71 -7.68 0.91 15.69
C ARG A 71 -8.48 -0.37 15.94
N GLU A 72 -9.33 -0.75 15.00
CA GLU A 72 -10.18 -1.95 15.08
C GLU A 72 -9.33 -3.22 15.07
N GLN A 73 -8.29 -3.27 14.22
CA GLN A 73 -7.35 -4.39 14.16
C GLN A 73 -6.55 -4.53 15.47
N LEU A 74 -6.08 -3.42 16.02
CA LEU A 74 -5.35 -3.41 17.29
C LEU A 74 -6.22 -3.87 18.45
N LYS A 75 -7.48 -3.41 18.50
CA LYS A 75 -8.45 -3.86 19.51
C LYS A 75 -8.68 -5.37 19.39
N ALA A 76 -8.97 -5.85 18.18
CA ALA A 76 -9.24 -7.26 17.95
C ALA A 76 -8.05 -8.15 18.34
N GLY A 77 -6.82 -7.79 17.92
CA GLY A 77 -5.62 -8.52 18.33
C GLY A 77 -5.36 -8.49 19.85
N SER A 78 -5.63 -7.36 20.51
CA SER A 78 -5.54 -7.26 21.98
C SER A 78 -6.56 -8.15 22.68
N ASP A 79 -7.79 -8.24 22.15
CA ASP A 79 -8.86 -9.08 22.71
C ASP A 79 -8.54 -10.57 22.50
N SER A 80 -7.92 -10.95 21.37
CA SER A 80 -7.49 -12.33 21.09
C SER A 80 -6.32 -12.85 21.95
N LEU A 81 -5.60 -11.98 22.68
CA LEU A 81 -4.50 -12.40 23.56
C LEU A 81 -4.96 -13.39 24.64
N THR A 82 -6.21 -13.35 25.08
CA THR A 82 -6.75 -14.29 26.08
C THR A 82 -6.86 -15.72 25.57
N ALA A 83 -6.92 -15.91 24.24
CA ALA A 83 -7.14 -17.22 23.62
C ALA A 83 -5.83 -17.97 23.32
N ILE A 84 -4.68 -17.30 23.36
CA ILE A 84 -3.39 -17.91 23.01
C ILE A 84 -2.61 -18.31 24.27
N PRO A 85 -2.05 -19.53 24.33
CA PRO A 85 -1.37 -20.04 25.53
C PRO A 85 0.08 -19.56 25.68
N LYS A 86 0.68 -19.00 24.62
CA LYS A 86 2.05 -18.49 24.61
C LYS A 86 2.07 -16.99 24.29
N PRO A 87 3.00 -16.22 24.88
CA PRO A 87 3.19 -14.83 24.49
C PRO A 87 3.57 -14.74 23.00
N PRO A 88 2.93 -13.85 22.22
CA PRO A 88 3.25 -13.69 20.81
C PRO A 88 4.49 -12.80 20.63
N THR A 89 5.27 -13.09 19.58
CA THR A 89 6.26 -12.17 19.02
C THR A 89 5.57 -11.04 18.24
N LEU A 90 6.31 -9.97 17.89
CA LEU A 90 5.75 -8.85 17.12
C LEU A 90 5.08 -9.31 15.80
N PRO A 91 5.73 -10.12 14.94
CA PRO A 91 5.08 -10.57 13.70
C PRO A 91 3.84 -11.43 13.96
N GLU A 92 3.87 -12.31 14.97
CA GLU A 92 2.71 -13.12 15.36
C GLU A 92 1.55 -12.23 15.83
N PHE A 93 1.83 -11.20 16.64
CA PHE A 93 0.81 -10.27 17.12
C PHE A 93 0.21 -9.42 15.98
N VAL A 94 1.03 -8.96 15.03
CA VAL A 94 0.54 -8.27 13.82
C VAL A 94 -0.39 -9.17 13.00
N ASN A 95 -0.05 -10.46 12.87
CA ASN A 95 -0.90 -11.42 12.18
C ASN A 95 -2.21 -11.65 12.92
N LEU A 96 -2.20 -11.76 14.25
CA LEU A 96 -3.41 -11.86 15.07
C LEU A 96 -4.33 -10.65 14.86
N CYS A 97 -3.77 -9.43 14.86
CA CYS A 97 -4.53 -8.21 14.59
C CYS A 97 -5.20 -8.20 13.20
N LYS A 98 -4.54 -8.78 12.19
CA LYS A 98 -5.06 -8.85 10.81
C LYS A 98 -6.11 -9.96 10.65
N GLN A 99 -5.88 -11.14 11.23
CA GLN A 99 -6.76 -12.31 11.13
C GLN A 99 -8.12 -12.04 11.78
N ALA A 100 -8.15 -11.43 12.95
CA ALA A 100 -9.40 -11.12 13.63
C ALA A 100 -10.31 -10.20 12.80
N ARG A 101 -9.75 -9.30 11.99
CA ARG A 101 -10.53 -8.51 11.01
C ARG A 101 -11.00 -9.35 9.82
N ALA A 102 -10.17 -10.25 9.31
CA ALA A 102 -10.57 -11.13 8.21
C ALA A 102 -11.74 -12.04 8.62
N GLU A 103 -11.70 -12.59 9.83
CA GLU A 103 -12.78 -13.39 10.41
C GLU A 103 -14.05 -12.56 10.63
N GLN A 104 -13.92 -11.36 11.21
CA GLN A 104 -15.05 -10.45 11.37
C GLN A 104 -15.66 -10.03 10.03
N ALA A 105 -14.82 -9.75 9.03
CA ALA A 105 -15.25 -9.43 7.67
C ALA A 105 -15.93 -10.62 7.00
N ALA A 106 -15.41 -11.84 7.17
CA ALA A 106 -16.02 -13.07 6.66
C ALA A 106 -17.39 -13.34 7.32
N HIS A 107 -17.51 -13.10 8.62
CA HIS A 107 -18.78 -13.25 9.35
C HIS A 107 -19.82 -12.19 8.94
N THR A 108 -19.39 -10.98 8.62
CA THR A 108 -20.29 -9.86 8.28
C THR A 108 -20.55 -9.75 6.78
N ALA A 109 -19.73 -10.38 5.94
CA ALA A 109 -19.93 -10.42 4.51
C ALA A 109 -21.28 -11.07 4.21
N ARG A 110 -22.10 -10.40 3.39
CA ARG A 110 -23.29 -11.01 2.81
C ARG A 110 -22.81 -12.21 2.01
N GLN A 111 -23.08 -13.40 2.54
CA GLN A 111 -22.88 -14.61 1.78
C GLN A 111 -23.85 -14.58 0.61
N ILE A 112 -23.36 -14.87 -0.59
CA ILE A 112 -24.25 -15.19 -1.69
C ILE A 112 -24.95 -16.47 -1.23
N GLU A 113 -26.25 -16.38 -0.92
CA GLU A 113 -27.06 -17.57 -0.65
C GLU A 113 -26.86 -18.56 -1.79
N HIS A 114 -26.96 -19.86 -1.56
CA HIS A 114 -26.80 -20.83 -2.64
C HIS A 114 -27.87 -20.59 -3.72
N ILE A 115 -27.53 -19.81 -4.74
CA ILE A 115 -28.37 -19.55 -5.90
C ILE A 115 -28.25 -20.81 -6.76
N GLU A 116 -29.38 -21.45 -7.05
CA GLU A 116 -29.38 -22.56 -8.01
C GLU A 116 -28.74 -22.09 -9.33
N PRO A 117 -27.98 -22.97 -10.02
CA PRO A 117 -27.43 -22.64 -11.33
C PRO A 117 -28.52 -22.03 -12.22
N ALA A 118 -28.20 -20.91 -12.87
CA ALA A 118 -29.13 -20.28 -13.78
C ALA A 118 -29.61 -21.29 -14.84
N ASP A 119 -30.88 -21.19 -15.25
CA ASP A 119 -31.46 -22.04 -16.30
C ASP A 119 -30.49 -22.10 -17.51
N PRO A 120 -30.13 -23.30 -18.01
CA PRO A 120 -29.27 -23.45 -19.18
C PRO A 120 -29.70 -22.60 -20.38
N LYS A 121 -30.99 -22.30 -20.54
CA LYS A 121 -31.50 -21.40 -21.60
C LYS A 121 -31.05 -19.96 -21.38
N VAL A 122 -31.13 -19.46 -20.15
CA VAL A 122 -30.68 -18.10 -19.78
C VAL A 122 -29.16 -17.99 -19.97
N ILE A 123 -28.41 -19.05 -19.63
CA ILE A 123 -26.97 -19.10 -19.89
C ILE A 123 -26.69 -19.03 -21.39
N ALA A 124 -27.35 -19.85 -22.20
CA ALA A 124 -27.17 -19.86 -23.66
C ALA A 124 -27.53 -18.51 -24.30
N GLU A 125 -28.61 -17.86 -23.85
CA GLU A 125 -29.00 -16.53 -24.30
C GLU A 125 -27.96 -15.47 -23.92
N ASN A 126 -27.51 -15.45 -22.66
CA ASN A 126 -26.49 -14.53 -22.17
C ASN A 126 -25.17 -14.73 -22.91
N MET A 127 -24.75 -15.97 -23.12
CA MET A 127 -23.56 -16.31 -23.90
C MET A 127 -23.71 -15.85 -25.35
N GLY A 128 -24.88 -16.03 -25.97
CA GLY A 128 -25.17 -15.50 -27.30
C GLY A 128 -25.10 -13.96 -27.35
N ARG A 129 -25.59 -13.27 -26.32
CA ARG A 129 -25.50 -11.81 -26.19
C ARG A 129 -24.05 -11.35 -26.05
N ILE A 130 -23.27 -12.00 -25.19
CA ILE A 130 -21.84 -11.72 -25.01
C ILE A 130 -21.11 -11.96 -26.34
N GLN A 131 -21.33 -13.09 -27.01
CA GLN A 131 -20.68 -13.38 -28.29
C GLN A 131 -21.02 -12.36 -29.37
N ARG A 132 -22.28 -11.89 -29.45
CA ARG A 132 -22.68 -10.81 -30.37
C ARG A 132 -21.92 -9.52 -30.06
N LEU A 133 -21.89 -9.11 -28.80
CA LEU A 133 -21.19 -7.90 -28.37
C LEU A 133 -19.68 -8.02 -28.63
N THR A 134 -19.07 -9.14 -28.30
CA THR A 134 -17.64 -9.41 -28.54
C THR A 134 -17.31 -9.44 -30.02
N ARG A 135 -18.19 -9.97 -30.88
CA ARG A 135 -17.97 -10.02 -32.34
C ARG A 135 -18.04 -8.62 -32.97
N THR A 136 -18.94 -7.78 -32.48
CA THR A 136 -19.06 -6.39 -32.96
C THR A 136 -18.00 -5.49 -32.32
N ALA A 137 -17.55 -5.80 -31.11
CA ALA A 137 -16.45 -5.10 -30.46
C ALA A 137 -15.14 -5.43 -31.17
N ARG A 138 -14.67 -4.49 -31.99
CA ARG A 138 -13.27 -4.46 -32.41
C ARG A 138 -12.42 -4.08 -31.21
N PHE A 139 -12.09 -5.05 -30.36
CA PHE A 139 -10.97 -4.90 -29.45
C PHE A 139 -9.72 -4.78 -30.33
N SER A 140 -9.13 -3.60 -30.41
CA SER A 140 -7.76 -3.49 -30.92
C SER A 140 -6.91 -4.46 -30.11
N SER A 141 -5.98 -5.17 -30.76
CA SER A 141 -5.06 -6.05 -30.04
C SER A 141 -4.49 -5.29 -28.84
N ALA A 142 -4.38 -5.96 -27.69
CA ALA A 142 -3.88 -5.34 -26.48
C ALA A 142 -2.43 -4.86 -26.73
N HIS A 143 -2.29 -3.60 -27.14
CA HIS A 143 -1.02 -2.96 -27.46
C HIS A 143 -0.92 -1.66 -26.66
N PRO A 144 0.28 -1.28 -26.18
CA PRO A 144 0.45 -0.11 -25.31
C PRO A 144 0.10 1.22 -25.99
N GLY A 145 -0.07 1.23 -27.32
CA GLY A 145 -0.51 2.40 -28.08
C GLY A 145 -1.75 3.11 -27.55
N TRP A 146 -2.69 2.39 -26.90
CA TRP A 146 -3.86 3.05 -26.29
C TRP A 146 -3.46 4.08 -25.23
N ALA A 147 -2.40 3.82 -24.46
CA ALA A 147 -1.94 4.68 -23.38
C ALA A 147 -1.29 5.96 -23.94
N TYR A 148 -0.46 5.80 -24.98
CA TYR A 148 0.09 6.93 -25.73
C TYR A 148 -1.03 7.79 -26.35
N ASP A 149 -1.99 7.17 -27.04
CA ASP A 149 -3.11 7.89 -27.65
C ASP A 149 -3.97 8.60 -26.60
N PHE A 150 -4.14 8.00 -25.43
CA PHE A 150 -4.88 8.59 -24.33
C PHE A 150 -4.17 9.85 -23.78
N LEU A 151 -2.87 9.77 -23.50
CA LEU A 151 -2.09 10.92 -23.03
C LEU A 151 -1.95 12.01 -24.11
N MET A 152 -1.82 11.65 -25.39
CA MET A 152 -1.84 12.63 -26.49
C MET A 152 -3.17 13.38 -26.60
N ARG A 153 -4.30 12.69 -26.38
CA ARG A 153 -5.63 13.31 -26.40
C ARG A 153 -5.90 14.18 -25.16
N GLY A 154 -5.36 13.78 -24.00
CA GLY A 154 -5.52 14.50 -22.73
C GLY A 154 -6.95 14.55 -22.18
N LYS A 155 -7.92 13.88 -22.83
CA LYS A 155 -9.34 13.82 -22.46
C LYS A 155 -9.93 12.45 -22.81
N ALA A 156 -10.99 12.06 -22.11
CA ALA A 156 -11.77 10.88 -22.46
C ALA A 156 -12.48 11.06 -23.82
N LEU A 157 -12.89 9.96 -24.45
CA LEU A 157 -13.57 9.97 -25.76
C LEU A 157 -14.90 10.75 -25.75
N ASN A 158 -15.53 10.86 -24.59
CA ASN A 158 -16.75 11.64 -24.38
C ASN A 158 -16.46 13.13 -24.01
N GLY A 159 -15.20 13.57 -24.07
CA GLY A 159 -14.79 14.95 -23.81
C GLY A 159 -14.58 15.31 -22.33
N GLN A 160 -14.81 14.39 -21.39
CA GLN A 160 -14.62 14.64 -19.96
C GLN A 160 -13.13 14.69 -19.57
N SER A 161 -12.83 15.45 -18.51
CA SER A 161 -11.51 15.50 -17.88
C SER A 161 -11.11 14.14 -17.31
N MET A 162 -9.81 13.83 -17.35
CA MET A 162 -9.28 12.54 -16.91
C MET A 162 -9.50 12.32 -15.41
N ALA A 163 -9.89 11.10 -15.04
CA ALA A 163 -9.88 10.68 -13.64
C ALA A 163 -8.43 10.58 -13.14
N VAL A 164 -8.20 10.89 -11.86
CA VAL A 164 -6.85 11.02 -11.25
C VAL A 164 -6.00 9.75 -11.42
N GLU A 165 -6.61 8.58 -11.41
CA GLU A 165 -5.92 7.29 -11.51
C GLU A 165 -5.59 6.88 -12.95
N THR A 166 -6.27 7.45 -13.95
CA THR A 166 -6.09 7.04 -15.35
C THR A 166 -4.69 7.35 -15.90
N PRO A 167 -4.09 8.52 -15.63
CA PRO A 167 -2.70 8.79 -15.98
C PRO A 167 -1.71 7.79 -15.38
N ILE A 168 -1.95 7.29 -14.17
CA ILE A 168 -1.09 6.30 -13.49
C ILE A 168 -1.06 4.99 -14.30
N HIS A 169 -2.23 4.46 -14.68
CA HIS A 169 -2.30 3.23 -15.47
C HIS A 169 -1.74 3.39 -16.89
N CYS A 170 -1.90 4.57 -17.50
CA CYS A 170 -1.26 4.86 -18.79
C CYS A 170 0.26 4.81 -18.66
N ARG A 171 0.78 5.39 -17.58
CA ARG A 171 2.20 5.45 -17.29
C ARG A 171 2.81 4.07 -17.03
N ASP A 172 2.15 3.23 -16.24
CA ASP A 172 2.59 1.84 -16.02
C ASP A 172 2.65 1.06 -17.34
N ALA A 173 1.63 1.23 -18.20
CA ALA A 173 1.60 0.59 -19.51
C ALA A 173 2.75 1.09 -20.42
N ILE A 174 3.07 2.38 -20.39
CA ILE A 174 4.15 3.01 -21.16
C ILE A 174 5.53 2.58 -20.66
N LEU A 175 5.72 2.51 -19.35
CA LEU A 175 7.00 2.14 -18.72
C LEU A 175 7.28 0.63 -18.75
N SER A 176 6.29 -0.19 -19.10
CA SER A 176 6.47 -1.62 -19.36
C SER A 176 7.45 -1.89 -20.52
N ALA A 177 8.02 -3.09 -20.58
CA ALA A 177 8.96 -3.47 -21.65
C ALA A 177 8.36 -3.30 -23.06
N VAL A 178 7.09 -3.69 -23.25
CA VAL A 178 6.38 -3.55 -24.52
C VAL A 178 6.04 -2.07 -24.79
N GLY A 179 5.71 -1.31 -23.75
CA GLY A 179 5.45 0.13 -23.83
C GLY A 179 6.67 0.92 -24.31
N ARG A 180 7.86 0.64 -23.76
CA ARG A 180 9.14 1.27 -24.14
C ARG A 180 9.55 0.95 -25.57
N ALA A 181 9.26 -0.26 -26.04
CA ALA A 181 9.54 -0.69 -27.41
C ALA A 181 8.51 -0.15 -28.43
N TYR A 182 7.34 0.31 -27.98
CA TYR A 182 6.25 0.69 -28.89
C TYR A 182 6.62 1.80 -29.90
N PRO A 183 7.33 2.89 -29.55
CA PRO A 183 7.65 3.95 -30.51
C PRO A 183 8.41 3.47 -31.75
N SER A 184 9.28 2.45 -31.63
CA SER A 184 10.06 1.93 -32.77
C SER A 184 9.23 1.14 -33.79
N THR A 185 8.00 0.75 -33.42
CA THR A 185 7.06 0.04 -34.30
C THR A 185 6.13 0.98 -35.08
N GLN A 186 6.22 2.29 -34.86
CA GLN A 186 5.31 3.29 -35.41
C GLN A 186 5.96 4.09 -36.55
N THR A 187 5.15 4.86 -37.28
CA THR A 187 5.66 5.82 -38.28
C THR A 187 6.53 6.88 -37.62
N ALA A 188 7.49 7.47 -38.35
CA ALA A 188 8.45 8.43 -37.80
C ALA A 188 7.79 9.59 -37.02
N GLU A 189 6.70 10.16 -37.55
CA GLU A 189 5.97 11.24 -36.89
C GLU A 189 5.34 10.79 -35.56
N ARG A 190 4.73 9.60 -35.55
CA ARG A 190 4.08 9.05 -34.35
C ARG A 190 5.11 8.58 -33.33
N ALA A 191 6.21 7.99 -33.78
CA ALA A 191 7.34 7.58 -32.95
C ALA A 191 7.91 8.76 -32.17
N ALA A 192 8.08 9.92 -32.80
CA ALA A 192 8.56 11.14 -32.13
C ALA A 192 7.62 11.61 -31.01
N LYS A 193 6.30 11.63 -31.27
CA LYS A 193 5.29 12.00 -30.26
C LYS A 193 5.27 11.00 -29.10
N CYS A 194 5.33 9.69 -29.39
CA CYS A 194 5.40 8.66 -28.35
C CYS A 194 6.70 8.76 -27.54
N ALA A 195 7.84 9.03 -28.18
CA ALA A 195 9.13 9.18 -27.50
C ALA A 195 9.13 10.35 -26.50
N ALA A 196 8.51 11.48 -26.86
CA ALA A 196 8.37 12.62 -25.95
C ALA A 196 7.55 12.26 -24.70
N ILE A 197 6.43 11.55 -24.87
CA ILE A 197 5.60 11.10 -23.75
C ILE A 197 6.36 10.08 -22.89
N LEU A 198 7.06 9.14 -23.50
CA LEU A 198 7.87 8.16 -22.78
C LEU A 198 8.95 8.85 -21.94
N ALA A 199 9.66 9.84 -22.50
CA ALA A 199 10.66 10.60 -21.78
C ALA A 199 10.06 11.32 -20.56
N GLN A 200 8.89 11.95 -20.73
CA GLN A 200 8.18 12.60 -19.63
C GLN A 200 7.80 11.61 -18.51
N CYS A 201 7.24 10.45 -18.88
CA CYS A 201 6.87 9.42 -17.91
C CYS A 201 8.07 8.84 -17.14
N VAL A 202 9.25 8.79 -17.77
CA VAL A 202 10.51 8.36 -17.14
C VAL A 202 11.01 9.40 -16.14
N LEU A 203 11.02 10.68 -16.52
CA LEU A 203 11.42 11.78 -15.62
C LEU A 203 10.54 11.84 -14.37
N GLU A 204 9.23 11.69 -14.54
CA GLU A 204 8.29 11.63 -13.41
C GLU A 204 8.52 10.40 -12.51
N ALA A 205 9.30 9.39 -12.94
CA ALA A 205 9.48 8.11 -12.22
C ALA A 205 10.70 8.15 -11.36
N GLU A 206 11.71 8.83 -11.86
CA GLU A 206 12.93 9.14 -11.15
C GLU A 206 12.70 10.22 -10.08
N ALA A 207 11.64 11.04 -10.23
CA ALA A 207 11.28 12.10 -9.29
C ALA A 207 10.33 11.67 -8.15
N ALA A 208 9.74 10.47 -8.22
CA ALA A 208 8.76 9.95 -7.26
C ALA A 208 9.40 8.94 -6.30
#